data_AF-A0A261FLA7-F1
#
_entry.id   AF-A0A261FLA7-F1
#
_cell.length_a   1.000
_cell.length_b   1.000
_cell.length_c   1.000
_cell.angle_alpha   90.00
_cell.angle_beta   90.00
_cell.angle_gamma   90.00
#
_symmetry.space_group_name_H-M   'P 1'
#
loop_
_entity.id
_entity.type
_entity.pdbx_description
1 polymer ?
#
loop_
_entity_poly.entity_id
_entity_poly.type
_entity_poly.pdbx_seq_one_letter_code
_entity_poly.pdbx_strand_id
1 'polypeptide(L)' 'MAEDRNLLSTKYRDHALVNNWKGYREIHIEGNWLLIYRIERDELQLVLTRTGSYDQLY' A
#
# COMPACT_ATOMS: atom_id res chain seq x y z
N MET A 1 9.41 -10.02 10.31
CA MET A 1 10.89 -10.09 10.46
C MET A 1 11.53 -8.94 9.68
N ALA A 2 12.82 -8.65 9.90
CA ALA A 2 13.52 -7.52 9.24
C ALA A 2 13.54 -7.63 7.70
N GLU A 3 13.53 -8.86 7.18
CA GLU A 3 13.50 -9.17 5.75
C GLU A 3 12.20 -8.70 5.07
N ASP A 4 11.05 -8.90 5.73
CA ASP A 4 9.73 -8.47 5.22
C ASP A 4 9.66 -6.94 5.04
N ARG A 5 10.29 -6.18 5.94
CA ARG A 5 10.34 -4.71 5.85
C ARG A 5 11.18 -4.23 4.68
N ASN A 6 12.31 -4.90 4.41
CA ASN A 6 13.15 -4.55 3.26
C ASN A 6 12.39 -4.80 1.95
N LEU A 7 11.71 -5.95 1.85
CA LEU A 7 10.90 -6.33 0.70
C LEU A 7 9.77 -5.32 0.44
N LEU A 8 9.06 -4.89 1.49
CA LEU A 8 8.01 -3.88 1.39
C LEU A 8 8.55 -2.56 0.85
N SER A 9 9.67 -2.06 1.39
CA SER A 9 10.24 -0.78 0.96
C SER A 9 10.78 -0.78 -0.48
N THR A 10 11.35 -1.91 -0.92
CA THR A 10 12.07 -1.99 -2.21
C THR A 10 11.16 -2.48 -3.33
N LYS A 11 10.70 -3.73 -3.24
CA LYS A 11 9.91 -4.40 -4.28
C LYS A 11 8.54 -3.77 -4.41
N TYR A 12 7.87 -3.57 -3.28
CA TYR A 12 6.49 -3.09 -3.25
C TYR A 12 6.37 -1.57 -3.07
N ARG A 13 7.51 -0.86 -3.01
CA ARG A 13 7.58 0.61 -2.91
C ARG A 13 6.74 1.18 -1.77
N ASP A 14 6.75 0.49 -0.64
CA ASP A 14 6.01 0.89 0.56
C ASP A 14 6.39 2.31 1.00
N HIS A 15 5.39 3.19 1.07
CA HIS A 15 5.58 4.54 1.53
C HIS A 15 4.34 5.10 2.22
N ALA A 16 4.55 6.10 3.09
CA ALA A 16 3.45 6.78 3.77
C ALA A 16 2.75 7.75 2.81
N LEU A 17 1.43 7.75 2.84
CA LEU A 17 0.63 8.74 2.12
C LEU A 17 0.61 10.09 2.86
N VAL A 18 0.36 11.15 2.12
CA VAL A 18 0.40 12.54 2.59
C VAL A 18 -0.99 13.19 2.65
N ASN A 19 -1.08 14.39 3.23
CA ASN A 19 -2.31 15.19 3.33
C ASN A 19 -3.45 14.46 4.06
N ASN A 20 -4.62 14.36 3.43
CA ASN A 20 -5.83 13.74 3.99
C ASN A 20 -5.66 12.23 4.29
N TRP A 21 -4.58 11.62 3.83
CA TRP A 21 -4.24 10.21 4.03
C TRP A 21 -3.16 9.99 5.09
N LYS A 22 -2.88 10.99 5.94
CA LYS A 22 -1.90 10.85 7.02
C LYS A 22 -2.25 9.63 7.91
N GLY A 23 -1.25 8.79 8.15
CA GLY A 23 -1.41 7.54 8.92
C GLY A 23 -1.68 6.31 8.05
N TYR A 24 -1.95 6.51 6.76
CA TYR A 24 -2.02 5.43 5.77
C TYR A 24 -0.68 5.26 5.05
N ARG A 25 -0.49 4.06 4.51
CA ARG A 25 0.63 3.66 3.66
C ARG A 25 0.08 3.04 2.38
N GLU A 26 0.85 3.09 1.30
CA GLU A 26 0.52 2.34 0.08
C GLU A 26 1.68 1.46 -0.37
N ILE A 27 1.32 0.34 -1.00
CA ILE A 27 2.23 -0.54 -1.73
C ILE A 27 1.71 -0.84 -3.14
N HIS A 28 2.63 -1.09 -4.06
CA HIS A 28 2.36 -1.53 -5.43
C HIS A 28 2.60 -3.03 -5.54
N ILE A 29 1.54 -3.81 -5.76
CA ILE A 29 1.60 -5.27 -5.88
C ILE A 29 2.02 -5.66 -7.30
N GLU A 30 1.34 -5.12 -8.32
CA GLU A 30 1.61 -5.36 -9.74
C GLU A 30 0.95 -4.28 -10.62
N GLY A 31 1.68 -3.70 -11.58
CA GLY A 31 1.12 -2.69 -12.50
C GLY A 31 0.43 -1.54 -11.75
N ASN A 32 -0.90 -1.39 -11.95
CA ASN A 32 -1.73 -0.40 -11.25
C ASN A 32 -2.50 -0.96 -10.04
N TRP A 33 -2.15 -2.17 -9.60
CA TRP A 33 -2.71 -2.76 -8.39
C TRP A 33 -1.98 -2.23 -7.17
N LEU A 34 -2.70 -1.40 -6.40
CA LEU A 34 -2.21 -0.80 -5.17
C LEU A 34 -3.07 -1.20 -3.97
N LEU A 35 -2.40 -1.39 -2.84
CA LEU A 35 -3.03 -1.65 -1.55
C LEU A 35 -2.73 -0.47 -0.63
N ILE A 36 -3.78 0.13 -0.06
CA ILE A 36 -3.66 1.15 0.97
C ILE A 36 -3.97 0.50 2.32
N TYR A 37 -3.13 0.74 3.31
CA TYR A 37 -3.29 0.14 4.63
C TYR A 37 -2.88 1.11 5.73
N ARG A 38 -3.37 0.84 6.94
CA ARG A 38 -2.91 1.49 8.17
C ARG A 38 -2.78 0.46 9.28
N ILE A 39 -1.88 0.73 10.22
CA ILE A 39 -1.68 -0.10 11.40
C ILE A 39 -2.13 0.74 12.59
N GLU A 40 -3.16 0.30 13.31
CA GLU A 40 -3.66 0.98 14.51
C GLU A 40 -3.74 -0.02 15.66
N ARG A 41 -3.07 0.29 16.79
CA ARG A 41 -3.15 -0.50 18.04
C ARG A 41 -2.92 -2.01 17.83
N ASP A 42 -1.91 -2.36 17.05
CA ASP A 42 -1.56 -3.74 16.64
C ASP A 42 -2.62 -4.47 15.78
N GLU A 43 -3.71 -3.79 15.42
CA GLU A 43 -4.68 -4.29 14.44
C GLU A 43 -4.35 -3.72 13.05
N LEU A 44 -4.23 -4.63 12.08
CA LEU A 44 -4.00 -4.28 10.69
C LEU A 44 -5.34 -4.02 10.00
N GLN A 45 -5.59 -2.76 9.65
CA GLN A 45 -6.72 -2.40 8.79
C GLN A 45 -6.25 -2.28 7.33
N LEU A 46 -6.76 -3.18 6.50
CA LEU A 46 -6.46 -3.24 5.07
C LEU A 46 -7.62 -2.65 4.28
N VAL A 47 -7.34 -1.65 3.44
CA VAL A 47 -8.32 -1.08 2.52
C VAL A 47 -7.83 -1.32 1.09
N LEU A 48 -8.45 -2.29 0.43
CA LEU A 48 -8.20 -2.53 -0.99
C LEU A 48 -8.88 -1.42 -1.79
N THR A 49 -8.12 -0.50 -2.36
CA THR A 49 -8.68 0.71 -2.98
C THR A 49 -8.92 0.54 -4.48
N ARG A 50 -8.04 -0.13 -5.23
CA ARG A 50 -8.23 -0.35 -6.67
C ARG A 50 -7.65 -1.69 -7.14
N THR A 51 -8.38 -2.39 -7.98
CA THR A 51 -7.92 -3.53 -8.79
C THR A 51 -8.40 -3.34 -10.22
N GLY A 52 -7.53 -3.36 -11.22
CA GLY A 52 -7.92 -3.20 -12.61
C GLY A 52 -6.73 -3.01 -13.54
N SER A 53 -6.93 -3.22 -14.85
CA SER A 53 -5.93 -2.90 -15.87
C SER A 53 -5.76 -1.37 -16.04
N TYR A 54 -4.69 -0.93 -16.72
CA TYR A 54 -4.47 0.49 -17.03
C TYR A 54 -5.71 1.13 -17.69
N ASP A 55 -6.33 0.46 -18.67
CA ASP A 55 -7.58 0.86 -19.35
C ASP A 55 -8.83 0.93 -18.47
N GLN A 56 -8.84 0.29 -17.30
CA GLN A 56 -9.99 0.37 -16.38
C GLN A 56 -9.86 1.53 -15.38
N LEU A 57 -8.66 2.09 -15.26
CA LEU A 57 -8.29 3.03 -14.22
C LEU A 57 -7.99 4.44 -14.76
N TYR A 58 -7.89 4.59 -16.08
CA TYR A 58 -7.77 5.81 -16.88
C TYR A 58 -8.59 5.66 -18.16
#